data_AF-A0A5B0GGI2-F1
#
_entry.id   AF-A0A5B0GGI2-F1
#
_cell.length_a   1.000
_cell.length_b   1.000
_cell.length_c   1.000
_cell.angle_alpha   90.00
_cell.angle_beta   90.00
_cell.angle_gamma   90.00
#
_symmetry.space_group_name_H-M   'P 1'
#
loop_
_entity.id
_entity.type
_entity.pdbx_description
1 polymer ?
#
loop_
_entity_poly.entity_id
_entity_poly.type
_entity_poly.pdbx_seq_one_letter_code
_entity_poly.pdbx_strand_id
1 'polypeptide(L)'
;MIVDAGDAGVVAACRTRIAKKLGGIAVRRDAAFQRTARHHVEGVLTALDRTPGSAPAPYLAGCAFALGDVLWGVNLVRLAYLGLTSRCDDLPNVARYFDAPVKRHSLCTETVRAMIDLLPPSRQIDAMASCMETAPT
;
A
#
# COMPACT_ATOMS: atom_id res chain seq x y z
N MET A 1 9.91 32.64 4.79
CA MET A 1 8.46 32.41 4.95
C MET A 1 8.25 31.79 6.32
N ILE A 2 7.80 32.59 7.29
CA ILE A 2 7.54 32.13 8.66
C ILE A 2 6.17 31.44 8.63
N VAL A 3 6.12 30.16 8.98
CA VAL A 3 4.86 29.43 9.15
C VAL A 3 4.26 29.90 10.48
N ASP A 4 3.13 30.59 10.41
CA ASP A 4 2.45 31.10 11.58
C ASP A 4 1.89 29.95 12.42
N ALA A 5 2.21 29.93 13.71
CA ALA A 5 1.85 28.87 14.66
C ALA A 5 0.36 28.92 15.10
N GLY A 6 -0.47 29.71 14.41
CA GLY A 6 -1.81 30.11 14.83
C GLY A 6 -2.97 29.34 14.19
N ASP A 7 -2.73 28.48 13.21
CA ASP A 7 -3.82 27.66 12.66
C ASP A 7 -4.05 26.43 13.55
N ALA A 8 -5.09 26.49 14.37
CA ALA A 8 -5.51 25.39 15.23
C ALA A 8 -5.67 24.07 14.46
N GLY A 9 -6.04 24.13 13.17
CA GLY A 9 -6.10 22.98 12.28
C GLY A 9 -4.72 22.36 12.00
N VAL A 10 -3.69 23.19 11.78
CA VAL A 10 -2.31 22.74 11.56
C VAL A 10 -1.73 22.13 12.83
N VAL A 11 -1.99 22.73 14.00
CA VAL A 11 -1.54 22.19 15.29
C VAL A 11 -2.20 20.85 15.58
N ALA A 12 -3.51 20.71 15.32
CA ALA A 12 -4.24 19.46 15.47
C ALA A 12 -3.71 18.38 14.52
N ALA A 13 -3.49 18.71 13.24
CA ALA A 13 -2.92 17.78 12.26
C ALA A 13 -1.50 17.32 12.67
N CYS A 14 -0.67 18.24 13.15
CA CYS A 14 0.67 17.92 13.67
C CYS A 14 0.61 16.99 14.88
N ARG A 15 -0.29 17.24 15.83
CA ARG A 15 -0.48 16.36 17.01
C ARG A 15 -0.92 14.96 16.60
N THR A 16 -1.87 14.85 15.68
CA THR A 16 -2.32 13.57 15.12
C THR A 16 -1.17 12.82 14.45
N ARG A 17 -0.34 13.53 13.66
CA ARG A 17 0.84 12.95 13.02
C ARG A 17 1.86 12.43 14.05
N ILE A 18 2.12 13.19 15.10
CA ILE A 18 3.04 12.81 16.19
C ILE A 18 2.51 11.60 16.95
N ALA A 19 1.22 11.60 17.32
CA ALA A 19 0.59 10.48 18.01
C ALA A 19 0.66 9.20 17.18
N LYS A 20 0.36 9.27 15.87
CA LYS A 20 0.51 8.15 14.93
C LYS A 20 1.94 7.62 14.91
N LYS A 21 2.94 8.51 14.84
CA LYS A 21 4.36 8.13 14.82
C LYS A 21 4.79 7.44 16.12
N LEU A 22 4.41 8.01 17.27
CA LEU A 22 4.74 7.45 18.59
C LEU A 22 4.09 6.09 18.82
N GLY A 23 2.81 5.93 18.42
CA GLY A 23 2.13 4.65 18.47
C GLY A 23 2.85 3.57 17.65
N GLY A 24 3.26 3.91 16.43
CA GLY A 24 4.07 3.01 15.60
C GLY A 24 5.41 2.64 16.24
N ILE A 25 6.10 3.60 16.87
CA ILE A 25 7.37 3.35 17.58
C ILE A 25 7.19 2.40 18.75
N ALA A 26 6.11 2.56 19.53
CA ALA A 26 5.83 1.74 20.70
C ALA A 26 5.67 0.25 20.34
N VAL A 27 4.99 -0.03 19.22
CA VAL A 27 4.68 -1.41 18.81
C VAL A 27 5.67 -2.02 17.82
N ARG A 28 6.67 -1.26 17.34
CA ARG A 28 7.60 -1.74 16.29
C ARG A 28 8.44 -2.95 16.72
N ARG A 29 8.73 -3.08 18.02
CA ARG A 29 9.54 -4.18 18.60
C ARG A 29 8.69 -5.23 19.33
N ASP A 30 7.37 -5.02 19.40
CA ASP A 30 6.46 -5.97 20.02
C ASP A 30 6.23 -7.16 19.07
N ALA A 31 6.89 -8.28 19.34
CA ALA A 31 6.80 -9.46 18.51
C ALA A 31 5.37 -10.05 18.43
N ALA A 32 4.58 -9.97 19.51
CA ALA A 32 3.22 -10.49 19.53
C ALA A 32 2.30 -9.63 18.67
N PHE A 33 2.43 -8.31 18.78
CA PHE A 33 1.73 -7.36 17.92
C PHE A 33 2.08 -7.56 16.45
N GLN A 34 3.38 -7.64 16.11
CA GLN A 34 3.84 -7.84 14.74
C GLN A 34 3.33 -9.15 14.13
N ARG A 35 3.33 -10.25 14.91
CA ARG A 35 2.77 -11.54 14.46
C ARG A 35 1.27 -11.46 14.25
N THR A 36 0.53 -10.86 15.18
CA THR A 36 -0.92 -10.71 15.08
C THR A 36 -1.31 -9.87 13.86
N ALA A 37 -0.60 -8.77 13.63
CA ALA A 37 -0.81 -7.92 12.46
C ALA A 37 -0.53 -8.68 11.15
N ARG A 38 0.57 -9.44 11.07
CA ARG A 38 0.89 -10.29 9.91
C ARG A 38 -0.18 -11.35 9.65
N HIS A 39 -0.59 -12.08 10.69
CA HIS A 39 -1.63 -13.10 10.58
C HIS A 39 -2.98 -12.52 10.13
N HIS A 40 -3.35 -11.33 10.64
CA HIS A 40 -4.56 -10.66 10.20
C HIS A 40 -4.50 -10.27 8.72
N VAL A 41 -3.37 -9.69 8.29
CA VAL A 41 -3.14 -9.34 6.88
C VAL A 41 -3.19 -10.57 5.98
N GLU A 42 -2.61 -11.69 6.41
CA GLU A 42 -2.69 -12.97 5.68
C GLU A 42 -4.14 -13.43 5.50
N GLY A 43 -4.96 -13.35 6.56
CA GLY A 43 -6.38 -13.68 6.47
C GLY A 43 -7.12 -12.80 5.47
N VAL A 44 -6.83 -11.50 5.47
CA VAL A 44 -7.42 -10.52 4.54
C VAL A 44 -6.99 -10.79 3.09
N LEU A 45 -5.70 -11.05 2.85
CA LEU A 45 -5.18 -11.37 1.51
C LEU A 45 -5.72 -12.71 0.99
N THR A 46 -5.86 -13.70 1.87
CA THR A 46 -6.48 -15.00 1.52
C THR A 46 -7.95 -14.83 1.13
N ALA A 47 -8.69 -13.97 1.84
CA ALA A 47 -10.07 -13.66 1.48
C ALA A 47 -10.13 -12.92 0.13
N LEU A 48 -9.21 -11.98 -0.10
CA LEU A 48 -9.09 -11.27 -1.36
C LEU A 48 -8.77 -12.22 -2.52
N ASP A 49 -7.86 -13.18 -2.34
CA ASP A 49 -7.47 -14.15 -3.37
C ASP A 49 -8.64 -15.04 -3.83
N ARG A 50 -9.59 -15.30 -2.92
CA ARG A 50 -10.84 -16.05 -3.18
C ARG A 50 -11.97 -15.20 -3.75
N THR A 51 -11.83 -13.88 -3.75
CA THR A 51 -12.90 -12.96 -4.17
C THR A 51 -13.09 -12.92 -5.69
N PRO A 52 -12.02 -12.92 -6.53
CA PRO A 52 -12.18 -13.09 -7.98
C PRO A 52 -12.86 -14.42 -8.29
N GLY A 53 -13.92 -14.38 -9.11
CA GLY A 53 -14.57 -15.58 -9.62
C GLY A 53 -13.63 -16.45 -10.46
N SER A 54 -14.08 -17.66 -10.82
CA SER A 54 -13.31 -18.68 -11.55
C SER A 54 -12.76 -18.25 -12.93
N ALA A 55 -13.05 -17.04 -13.40
CA ALA A 55 -12.55 -16.48 -14.65
C ALA A 55 -11.34 -15.57 -14.39
N PRO A 56 -10.29 -15.62 -15.24
CA PRO A 56 -9.13 -14.75 -15.12
C PRO A 56 -9.53 -13.30 -15.45
N ALA A 57 -9.92 -12.55 -14.43
CA ALA A 57 -10.27 -11.15 -14.54
C ALA A 57 -9.11 -10.25 -14.06
N PRO A 58 -8.84 -9.13 -14.74
CA PRO A 58 -7.79 -8.19 -14.36
C PRO A 58 -8.16 -7.29 -13.18
N TYR A 59 -9.46 -7.16 -12.84
CA TYR A 59 -9.97 -6.31 -11.77
C TYR A 59 -10.92 -7.07 -10.85
N LEU A 60 -11.19 -6.53 -9.65
CA LEU A 60 -12.06 -7.18 -8.66
C LEU A 60 -13.50 -7.38 -9.15
N ALA A 61 -14.00 -6.44 -9.96
CA ALA A 61 -15.33 -6.49 -10.54
C ALA A 61 -15.35 -7.17 -11.94
N GLY A 62 -14.31 -7.92 -12.30
CA GLY A 62 -14.20 -8.54 -13.62
C GLY A 62 -13.30 -7.75 -14.57
N CYS A 63 -13.83 -7.40 -15.76
CA CYS A 63 -13.07 -6.71 -16.80
C CYS A 63 -13.08 -5.17 -16.66
N ALA A 64 -13.89 -4.62 -15.76
CA ALA A 64 -14.02 -3.18 -15.56
C ALA A 64 -13.27 -2.72 -14.30
N PHE A 65 -12.52 -1.65 -14.44
CA PHE A 65 -11.87 -0.98 -13.31
C PHE A 65 -12.91 -0.22 -12.47
N ALA A 66 -12.85 -0.38 -11.16
CA ALA A 66 -13.76 0.21 -10.21
C ALA A 66 -13.01 0.87 -9.03
N LEU A 67 -13.77 1.55 -8.17
CA LEU A 67 -13.23 2.18 -6.96
C LEU A 67 -12.52 1.17 -6.03
N GLY A 68 -13.01 -0.07 -6.01
CA GLY A 68 -12.35 -1.17 -5.29
C GLY A 68 -10.91 -1.36 -5.74
N ASP A 69 -10.62 -1.15 -7.03
CA ASP A 69 -9.27 -1.32 -7.58
C ASP A 69 -8.31 -0.21 -7.22
N VAL A 70 -8.82 1.02 -7.05
CA VAL A 70 -8.04 2.12 -6.47
C VAL A 70 -7.70 1.81 -5.01
N LEU A 71 -8.71 1.42 -4.22
CA LEU A 71 -8.56 1.16 -2.79
C LEU A 71 -7.54 0.05 -2.56
N TRP A 72 -7.65 -1.06 -3.27
CA TRP A 72 -6.74 -2.18 -3.11
C TRP A 72 -5.37 -1.93 -3.72
N GLY A 73 -5.28 -1.28 -4.88
CA GLY A 73 -3.98 -0.90 -5.47
C GLY A 73 -3.11 -0.11 -4.49
N VAL A 74 -3.67 0.93 -3.86
CA VAL A 74 -2.95 1.74 -2.86
C VAL A 74 -2.55 0.93 -1.63
N ASN A 75 -3.45 0.10 -1.11
CA ASN A 75 -3.18 -0.66 0.10
C ASN A 75 -2.19 -1.80 -0.13
N LEU A 76 -2.24 -2.47 -1.28
CA LEU A 76 -1.28 -3.52 -1.62
C LEU A 76 0.14 -2.97 -1.76
N VAL A 77 0.31 -1.81 -2.40
CA VAL A 77 1.63 -1.13 -2.49
C VAL A 77 2.17 -0.80 -1.09
N ARG A 78 1.30 -0.38 -0.16
CA ARG A 78 1.68 -0.17 1.25
C ARG A 78 2.06 -1.46 1.97
N LEU A 79 1.32 -2.54 1.74
CA LEU A 79 1.66 -3.85 2.32
C LEU A 79 3.00 -4.36 1.78
N ALA A 80 3.28 -4.14 0.49
CA ALA A 80 4.54 -4.50 -0.14
C ALA A 80 5.71 -3.72 0.47
N TYR A 81 5.54 -2.41 0.66
CA TYR A 81 6.50 -1.56 1.36
C TYR A 81 6.81 -2.09 2.77
N LEU A 82 5.78 -2.50 3.52
CA LEU A 82 5.93 -3.01 4.88
C LEU A 82 6.55 -4.42 4.93
N GLY A 83 6.87 -5.04 3.78
CA GLY A 83 7.38 -6.40 3.69
C GLY A 83 6.33 -7.44 4.10
N LEU A 84 5.04 -7.11 4.00
CA LEU A 84 3.92 -7.98 4.36
C LEU A 84 3.40 -8.79 3.17
N THR A 85 3.98 -8.60 1.98
CA THR A 85 3.62 -9.32 0.75
C THR A 85 4.52 -10.50 0.44
N SER A 86 5.54 -10.82 1.26
CA SER A 86 6.44 -11.95 1.02
C SER A 86 5.77 -13.33 1.11
N ARG A 87 4.47 -13.38 1.47
CA ARG A 87 3.61 -14.57 1.44
C ARG A 87 2.59 -14.53 0.30
N CYS A 88 2.57 -13.45 -0.51
CA CYS A 88 1.70 -13.34 -1.67
C CYS A 88 2.16 -14.23 -2.83
N ASP A 89 3.38 -14.77 -2.80
CA ASP A 89 3.88 -15.70 -3.81
C ASP A 89 3.00 -16.95 -3.93
N ASP A 90 2.31 -17.33 -2.84
CA ASP A 90 1.37 -18.45 -2.77
C ASP A 90 -0.09 -18.05 -3.12
N LEU A 91 -0.34 -16.77 -3.46
CA LEU A 91 -1.66 -16.21 -3.75
C LEU A 91 -1.74 -15.73 -5.21
N PRO A 92 -1.99 -16.64 -6.17
CA PRO A 92 -1.83 -16.36 -7.60
C PRO A 92 -2.82 -15.31 -8.12
N ASN A 93 -4.03 -15.20 -7.54
CA ASN A 93 -4.99 -14.18 -7.95
C ASN A 93 -4.59 -12.81 -7.40
N VAL A 94 -4.10 -12.74 -6.16
CA VAL A 94 -3.57 -11.49 -5.58
C VAL A 94 -2.32 -11.03 -6.31
N ALA A 95 -1.40 -11.94 -6.66
CA ALA A 95 -0.20 -11.60 -7.42
C ALA A 95 -0.55 -11.04 -8.81
N ARG A 96 -1.45 -11.70 -9.55
CA ARG A 96 -1.95 -11.21 -10.84
C ARG A 96 -2.68 -9.87 -10.70
N TYR A 97 -3.47 -9.73 -9.64
CA TYR A 97 -4.19 -8.52 -9.31
C TYR A 97 -3.28 -7.40 -8.82
N PHE A 98 -2.11 -7.69 -8.27
CA PHE A 98 -1.13 -6.67 -7.90
C PHE A 98 -0.47 -6.07 -9.14
N ASP A 99 -0.21 -6.90 -10.14
CA ASP A 99 0.44 -6.52 -11.39
C ASP A 99 -0.40 -5.55 -12.24
N ALA A 100 -1.72 -5.72 -12.31
CA ALA A 100 -2.57 -4.94 -13.22
C ALA A 100 -2.79 -3.46 -12.80
N PRO A 101 -3.05 -3.12 -11.52
CA PRO A 101 -3.21 -1.76 -11.04
C PRO A 101 -1.88 -1.02 -10.91
N VAL A 102 -0.80 -1.70 -10.50
CA VAL A 102 0.54 -1.10 -10.38
C VAL A 102 1.11 -0.73 -11.75
N LYS A 103 0.78 -1.49 -12.80
CA LYS A 103 1.14 -1.16 -14.20
C LYS A 103 0.27 -0.07 -14.83
N ARG A 104 -0.81 0.37 -14.18
CA ARG A 104 -1.65 1.45 -14.71
C ARG A 104 -1.01 2.79 -14.37
N HIS A 105 -0.59 3.52 -15.41
CA HIS A 105 0.20 4.75 -15.29
C HIS A 105 -0.38 5.75 -14.28
N SER A 106 -1.69 5.98 -14.27
CA SER A 106 -2.33 6.91 -13.32
C SER A 106 -2.18 6.53 -11.85
N LEU A 107 -2.22 5.23 -11.53
CA LEU A 107 -2.02 4.74 -10.17
C LEU A 107 -0.54 4.68 -9.82
N CYS A 108 0.32 4.27 -10.75
CA CYS A 108 1.77 4.26 -10.56
C CYS A 108 2.28 5.67 -10.25
N THR A 109 1.98 6.65 -11.12
CA THR A 109 2.44 8.02 -10.96
C THR A 109 1.90 8.68 -9.70
N GLU A 110 0.64 8.48 -9.34
CA GLU A 110 0.09 9.18 -8.18
C GLU A 110 0.42 8.45 -6.87
N THR A 111 0.27 7.13 -6.85
CA THR A 111 0.36 6.35 -5.61
C THR A 111 1.79 5.96 -5.29
N VAL A 112 2.55 5.48 -6.28
CA VAL A 112 3.94 5.05 -6.06
C VAL A 112 4.82 6.27 -5.86
N ARG A 113 4.65 7.35 -6.63
CA ARG A 113 5.38 8.61 -6.40
C ARG A 113 5.04 9.25 -5.06
N ALA A 114 3.76 9.38 -4.71
CA ALA A 114 3.40 9.91 -3.38
C ALA A 114 3.94 9.03 -2.24
N MET A 115 4.00 7.71 -2.43
CA MET A 115 4.63 6.81 -1.46
C MET A 115 6.15 7.02 -1.39
N ILE A 116 6.85 7.15 -2.52
CA ILE A 116 8.28 7.48 -2.58
C ILE A 116 8.57 8.80 -1.87
N ASP A 117 7.76 9.83 -2.12
CA ASP A 117 7.96 11.17 -1.58
C ASP A 117 7.67 11.26 -0.07
N LEU A 118 6.78 10.40 0.45
CA LEU A 118 6.31 10.44 1.83
C LEU A 118 6.95 9.40 2.75
N LEU A 119 7.54 8.34 2.22
CA LEU A 119 8.08 7.24 3.00
C LEU A 119 9.62 7.24 3.04
N PRO A 120 10.22 6.82 4.15
CA PRO A 120 11.67 6.69 4.23
C PRO A 120 12.17 5.62 3.24
N PRO A 121 13.35 5.83 2.61
CA PRO A 121 13.90 4.93 1.62
C PRO A 121 13.98 3.48 2.11
N SER A 122 13.64 2.53 1.25
CA SER A 122 13.80 1.09 1.52
C SER A 122 14.04 0.33 0.22
N ARG A 123 14.70 -0.83 0.31
CA ARG A 123 14.96 -1.71 -0.85
C ARG A 123 13.67 -2.11 -1.57
N GLN A 124 12.55 -2.17 -0.85
CA GLN A 124 11.23 -2.44 -1.40
C GLN A 124 10.68 -1.27 -2.21
N ILE A 125 10.91 -0.01 -1.78
CA ILE A 125 10.56 1.17 -2.57
C ILE A 125 11.36 1.19 -3.87
N ASP A 126 12.67 0.91 -3.81
CA ASP A 126 13.54 0.92 -4.98
C ASP A 126 13.08 -0.11 -6.03
N ALA A 127 12.67 -1.30 -5.60
CA ALA A 127 12.10 -2.32 -6.47
C ALA A 127 10.76 -1.91 -7.12
N MET A 128 9.94 -1.13 -6.41
CA MET A 128 8.68 -0.59 -6.93
C MET A 128 8.89 0.64 -7.84
N ALA A 129 9.98 1.40 -7.65
CA ALA A 129 10.30 2.57 -8.46
C ALA A 129 10.65 2.19 -9.93
N SER A 130 11.07 0.94 -10.17
CA SER A 130 11.26 0.38 -11.52
C SER A 130 9.98 0.44 -12.38
N CYS A 131 8.78 0.45 -11.78
CA CYS A 131 7.52 0.67 -12.50
C CYS A 131 7.40 2.08 -13.12
N MET A 132 8.23 3.05 -12.71
CA MET A 132 8.27 4.39 -13.31
C MET A 132 9.28 4.50 -14.48
N GLU A 133 10.27 3.62 -14.55
CA GLU A 133 11.31 3.66 -15.61
C GLU A 133 10.85 3.04 -16.94
N THR A 134 9.72 2.32 -16.95
CA THR A 134 9.17 1.67 -18.15
C THR A 134 8.05 2.47 -18.82
N ALA A 135 7.80 3.71 -18.38
CA ALA A 135 6.83 4.60 -19.02
C ALA A 135 7.47 5.37 -20.18
N PRO A 136 6.98 5.22 -21.43
CA PRO A 136 7.40 6.12 -22.51
C PRO A 136 6.87 7.53 -22.21
N THR A 137 7.74 8.52 -22.40
CA THR A 137 7.47 9.98 -22.32
C THR A 137 6.31 10.41 -23.19
#